data_AF-A0A562RCB2-F1
#
_entry.id   AF-A0A562RCB2-F1
#
_cell.length_a   1.000
_cell.length_b   1.000
_cell.length_c   1.000
_cell.angle_alpha   90.00
_cell.angle_beta   90.00
_cell.angle_gamma   90.00
#
_symmetry.space_group_name_H-M   'P 1'
#
loop_
_entity.id
_entity.type
_entity.pdbx_description
1 polymer ?
#
loop_
_entity_poly.entity_id
_entity_poly.type
_entity_poly.pdbx_seq_one_letter_code
_entity_poly.pdbx_strand_id
1 'polypeptide(L)'
;MFTDALSIGLKLNLSGKEVSVPAGNIKSLELDLYSWGYRGRAVFMVSLEKEQDEVFDAFTGKKLITLDISIKPHFIPKGITVAPLCVKALVTAKSLLREQTIEGGALVGNPVVYRVYSIDFADKAQVLWPFHRPCDLMVDQSMKDLLEAHKSAEVTLKYEWELLDEIHPMLSLGLGAGEGSSHFYDFIIWYVSFHGGVFTCSAKDSAYTFAAEKKADGEPVSLNSEDILSVRVDFPQTQRHKPCLLNGYSENPMNQDVSENPDGVSGLRRDFLERYPLAADFTARQELEKEKFRIREHELFIEFSKWPMTLLDAGLLFKLKGSLWGKKLFTEEKTYRLRSLHIRAMATDQNPVADHNMTFNRYETALSCRLETLDEAFVDLPDFIPPVYPFHVEGKIISDEWDEEDISYEMHEDDDTSEQQYRVKIPLWDNQEVKAPYMPLVHSGHFYFPVYKDARVLVALDFQKAAIVSCLDWRGEARVPQDTQGNRIFMGLKPDSRTAISHTYENKLPVFTMERVEDKDTETIVFSDGNLLIQTCEKKE
;
A
#
# COMPACT_ATOMS: atom_id res chain seq x y z
N MET A 1 9.46 21.59 -29.37
CA MET A 1 8.53 22.58 -28.78
C MET A 1 7.80 23.29 -29.90
N PHE A 2 6.54 23.65 -29.68
CA PHE A 2 5.70 24.40 -30.62
C PHE A 2 4.95 25.52 -29.88
N THR A 3 4.42 26.50 -30.61
CA THR A 3 3.62 27.58 -30.01
C THR A 3 2.15 27.36 -30.32
N ASP A 4 1.31 27.30 -29.29
CA ASP A 4 -0.14 27.17 -29.45
C ASP A 4 -0.92 28.07 -28.48
N ALA A 5 -2.15 28.39 -28.87
CA ALA A 5 -3.09 29.11 -28.02
C ALA A 5 -3.92 28.10 -27.21
N LEU A 6 -3.71 28.07 -25.90
CA LEU A 6 -4.40 27.15 -24.99
C LEU A 6 -5.33 27.91 -24.05
N SER A 7 -6.51 27.34 -23.81
CA SER A 7 -7.41 27.76 -22.75
C SER A 7 -7.14 26.89 -21.52
N ILE A 8 -6.16 27.31 -20.71
CA ILE A 8 -5.86 26.67 -19.42
C ILE A 8 -6.74 27.34 -18.35
N GLY A 9 -7.61 26.56 -17.72
CA GLY A 9 -8.38 27.00 -16.55
C GLY A 9 -7.71 26.47 -15.29
N LEU A 10 -7.56 27.33 -14.29
CA LEU A 10 -7.15 26.94 -12.94
C LEU A 10 -8.20 27.46 -11.96
N LYS A 11 -8.82 26.55 -11.21
CA LYS A 11 -9.69 26.89 -10.09
C LYS A 11 -9.03 26.44 -8.81
N LEU A 12 -9.01 27.30 -7.80
CA LEU A 12 -8.49 27.02 -6.47
C LEU A 12 -9.64 27.02 -5.49
N ASN A 13 -9.72 26.00 -4.64
CA ASN A 13 -10.58 26.02 -3.47
C ASN A 13 -9.72 26.35 -2.23
N LEU A 14 -9.95 27.54 -1.70
CA LEU A 14 -9.22 28.12 -0.60
C LEU A 14 -10.12 28.14 0.63
N SER A 15 -10.15 27.04 1.38
CA SER A 15 -11.00 26.90 2.58
C SER A 15 -12.50 27.10 2.33
N GLY A 16 -13.02 26.53 1.23
CA GLY A 16 -14.43 26.63 0.84
C GLY A 16 -14.74 27.80 -0.09
N LYS A 17 -13.80 28.73 -0.30
CA LYS A 17 -13.92 29.80 -1.31
C LYS A 17 -13.30 29.34 -2.63
N GLU A 18 -14.09 29.30 -3.70
CA GLU A 18 -13.58 29.05 -5.05
C GLU A 18 -13.04 30.35 -5.66
N VAL A 19 -11.82 30.32 -6.18
CA VAL A 19 -11.18 31.40 -6.93
C VAL A 19 -10.77 30.86 -8.30
N SER A 20 -11.24 31.49 -9.37
CA SER A 20 -10.88 31.13 -10.74
C SER A 20 -9.76 32.04 -11.26
N VAL A 21 -8.68 31.44 -11.75
CA VAL A 21 -7.57 32.12 -12.40
C VAL A 21 -7.77 32.06 -13.92
N PRO A 22 -7.90 33.22 -14.61
CA PRO A 22 -8.04 33.26 -16.07
C PRO A 22 -6.81 32.67 -16.77
N ALA A 23 -7.02 32.10 -17.97
CA ALA A 23 -5.95 31.48 -18.75
C ALA A 23 -4.78 32.43 -19.06
N GLY A 24 -5.08 33.70 -19.33
CA GLY A 24 -4.09 34.77 -19.52
C GLY A 24 -3.15 35.00 -18.33
N ASN A 25 -3.64 34.70 -17.13
CA ASN A 25 -2.92 34.90 -15.87
C ASN A 25 -2.08 33.67 -15.48
N ILE A 26 -2.21 32.55 -16.18
CA ILE A 26 -1.38 31.36 -16.00
C ILE A 26 -0.12 31.53 -16.87
N LYS A 27 1.05 31.48 -16.24
CA LYS A 27 2.35 31.76 -16.89
C LYS A 27 3.14 30.50 -17.18
N SER A 28 2.94 29.45 -16.39
CA SER A 28 3.40 28.11 -16.75
C SER A 28 2.54 27.01 -16.14
N LEU A 29 2.49 25.88 -16.83
CA LEU A 29 1.91 24.63 -16.34
C LEU A 29 2.82 23.47 -16.76
N GLU A 30 3.16 22.62 -15.80
CA GLU A 30 3.80 21.34 -16.01
C GLU A 30 2.92 20.24 -15.40
N LEU A 31 2.74 19.14 -16.11
CA LEU A 31 1.92 18.01 -15.68
C LEU A 31 2.51 16.71 -16.19
N ASP A 32 2.81 15.81 -15.26
CA ASP A 32 3.07 14.39 -15.50
C ASP A 32 1.81 13.60 -15.11
N LEU A 33 1.23 12.91 -16.08
CA LEU A 33 0.06 12.06 -15.89
C LEU A 33 0.43 10.61 -16.21
N TYR A 34 0.15 9.71 -15.27
CA TYR A 34 0.31 8.27 -15.38
C TYR A 34 -1.05 7.59 -15.20
N SER A 35 -1.15 6.30 -15.58
CA SER A 35 -2.35 5.51 -15.34
C SER A 35 -2.74 5.42 -13.87
N TRP A 36 -1.77 5.47 -12.96
CA TRP A 36 -1.95 5.28 -11.51
C TRP A 36 -2.00 6.60 -10.70
N GLY A 37 -1.73 7.75 -11.32
CA GLY A 37 -1.68 9.03 -10.61
C GLY A 37 -1.05 10.16 -11.42
N TYR A 38 -0.92 11.34 -10.81
CA TYR A 38 -0.36 12.52 -11.48
C TYR A 38 0.21 13.53 -10.51
N ARG A 39 1.13 14.35 -11.04
CA ARG A 39 1.73 15.48 -10.35
C ARG A 39 2.04 16.60 -11.32
N GLY A 40 2.16 17.81 -10.81
CA GLY A 40 2.48 18.95 -11.65
C GLY A 40 2.80 20.20 -10.87
N ARG A 41 3.02 21.26 -11.63
CA ARG A 41 3.34 22.59 -11.14
C ARG A 41 2.64 23.64 -11.98
N ALA A 42 2.05 24.63 -11.32
CA ALA A 42 1.46 25.78 -11.98
C ALA A 42 2.05 27.08 -11.42
N VAL A 43 2.30 28.05 -12.31
CA VAL A 43 2.66 29.41 -11.95
C VAL A 43 1.61 30.34 -12.53
N PHE A 44 1.05 31.19 -11.69
CA PHE A 44 0.01 32.14 -12.08
C PHE A 44 0.18 33.47 -11.35
N MET A 45 -0.51 34.48 -11.84
CA MET A 45 -0.45 35.83 -11.29
C MET A 45 -1.83 36.37 -10.91
N VAL A 46 -1.84 37.28 -9.94
CA VAL A 46 -3.02 38.04 -9.51
C VAL A 46 -2.67 39.53 -9.62
N SER A 47 -3.55 40.29 -10.27
CA SER A 47 -3.45 41.75 -10.36
C SER A 47 -4.17 42.40 -9.19
N LEU A 48 -3.52 43.39 -8.58
CA LEU A 48 -4.06 44.20 -7.49
C LEU A 48 -4.41 45.63 -7.96
N GLU A 49 -4.29 45.92 -9.26
CA GLU A 49 -4.53 47.26 -9.81
C GLU A 49 -5.98 47.74 -9.63
N LYS A 50 -6.94 46.81 -9.63
CA LYS A 50 -8.37 47.10 -9.57
C LYS A 50 -9.14 46.24 -8.58
N GLU A 51 -8.54 45.15 -8.09
CA GLU A 51 -9.20 44.13 -7.28
C GLU A 51 -8.36 43.78 -6.06
N GLN A 52 -9.01 43.30 -5.01
CA GLN A 52 -8.31 42.74 -3.86
C GLN A 52 -7.78 41.35 -4.23
N ASP A 53 -6.57 41.04 -3.78
CA ASP A 53 -6.02 39.69 -3.92
C ASP A 53 -6.77 38.72 -3.01
N GLU A 54 -7.75 38.01 -3.59
CA GLU A 54 -8.56 37.03 -2.89
C GLU A 54 -7.81 35.74 -2.55
N VAL A 55 -6.60 35.56 -3.08
CA VAL A 55 -5.78 34.37 -2.91
C VAL A 55 -4.87 34.51 -1.69
N PHE A 56 -4.27 35.68 -1.49
CA PHE A 56 -3.16 35.91 -0.57
C PHE A 56 -3.35 35.37 0.86
N ASP A 57 -4.44 35.75 1.53
CA ASP A 57 -4.65 35.41 2.94
C ASP A 57 -4.78 33.89 3.15
N ALA A 58 -5.56 33.22 2.29
CA ALA A 58 -5.72 31.77 2.38
C ALA A 58 -4.47 31.03 1.89
N PHE A 59 -3.78 31.58 0.88
CA PHE A 59 -2.56 31.01 0.32
C PHE A 59 -1.40 31.04 1.32
N THR A 60 -1.29 32.06 2.15
CA THR A 60 -0.25 32.14 3.19
C THR A 60 -0.57 31.32 4.45
N GLY A 61 -1.83 30.88 4.61
CA GLY A 61 -2.26 30.01 5.70
C GLY A 61 -1.78 28.54 5.56
N LYS A 62 -2.16 27.69 6.52
CA LYS A 62 -1.80 26.25 6.55
C LYS A 62 -2.91 25.30 6.10
N LYS A 63 -4.09 25.82 5.78
CA LYS A 63 -5.23 25.01 5.37
C LYS A 63 -4.96 24.35 4.01
N LEU A 64 -5.57 23.19 3.81
CA LEU A 64 -5.53 22.45 2.56
C LEU A 64 -6.09 23.31 1.41
N ILE A 65 -5.45 23.23 0.25
CA ILE A 65 -5.90 23.88 -0.98
C ILE A 65 -6.13 22.77 -2.00
N THR A 66 -7.34 22.72 -2.55
CA THR A 66 -7.64 21.86 -3.70
C THR A 66 -7.64 22.69 -4.96
N LEU A 67 -7.42 22.04 -6.10
CA LEU A 67 -7.45 22.71 -7.39
C LEU A 67 -8.08 21.84 -8.47
N ASP A 68 -8.67 22.51 -9.46
CA ASP A 68 -9.11 21.92 -10.71
C ASP A 68 -8.36 22.61 -11.87
N ILE A 69 -7.70 21.83 -12.71
CA ILE A 69 -7.07 22.29 -13.95
C ILE A 69 -7.86 21.74 -15.14
N SER A 70 -8.11 22.59 -16.13
CA SER A 70 -8.67 22.18 -17.42
C SER A 70 -7.80 22.68 -18.57
N ILE A 71 -7.41 21.82 -19.50
CA ILE A 71 -6.55 22.18 -20.64
C ILE A 71 -7.25 21.79 -21.94
N LYS A 72 -7.34 22.75 -22.88
CA LYS A 72 -7.84 22.52 -24.24
C LYS A 72 -7.27 23.53 -25.23
N PRO A 73 -7.22 23.19 -26.54
CA PRO A 73 -6.88 24.18 -27.56
C PRO A 73 -7.94 25.28 -27.59
N HIS A 74 -7.52 26.53 -27.76
CA HIS A 74 -8.46 27.66 -27.85
C HIS A 74 -9.11 27.75 -29.23
N PHE A 75 -8.32 27.64 -30.29
CA PHE A 75 -8.80 27.70 -31.67
C PHE A 75 -9.21 26.31 -32.15
N ILE A 76 -10.48 25.98 -31.96
CA ILE A 76 -11.07 24.72 -32.42
C ILE A 76 -11.80 24.95 -33.75
N PRO A 77 -11.51 24.17 -34.82
CA PRO A 77 -12.20 24.31 -36.10
C PRO A 77 -13.71 24.10 -35.99
N LYS A 78 -14.47 24.81 -36.84
CA LYS A 78 -15.94 24.73 -36.83
C LYS A 78 -16.41 23.29 -37.10
N GLY A 79 -17.31 22.79 -36.25
CA GLY A 79 -17.86 21.44 -36.35
C GLY A 79 -17.05 20.37 -35.62
N ILE A 80 -15.92 20.73 -35.01
CA ILE A 80 -15.14 19.85 -34.14
C ILE A 80 -15.41 20.23 -32.69
N THR A 81 -15.56 19.22 -31.82
CA THR A 81 -15.65 19.39 -30.37
C THR A 81 -14.50 18.64 -29.73
N VAL A 82 -13.71 19.32 -28.91
CA VAL A 82 -12.60 18.73 -28.17
C VAL A 82 -12.91 18.81 -26.68
N ALA A 83 -12.95 17.66 -26.00
CA ALA A 83 -13.09 17.61 -24.56
C ALA A 83 -11.79 18.10 -23.88
N PRO A 84 -11.88 18.86 -22.78
CA PRO A 84 -10.69 19.29 -22.05
C PRO A 84 -10.09 18.15 -21.23
N LEU A 85 -8.76 18.10 -21.15
CA LEU A 85 -8.07 17.33 -20.12
C LEU A 85 -8.36 18.00 -18.77
N CYS A 86 -8.92 17.25 -17.82
CA CYS A 86 -9.30 17.76 -16.51
C CYS A 86 -8.53 17.03 -15.42
N VAL A 87 -7.99 17.78 -14.46
CA VAL A 87 -7.21 17.25 -13.34
C VAL A 87 -7.70 17.88 -12.05
N LYS A 88 -7.97 17.07 -11.03
CA LYS A 88 -8.35 17.54 -9.69
C LYS A 88 -7.28 17.15 -8.67
N ALA A 89 -6.64 18.11 -8.02
CA ALA A 89 -5.46 17.82 -7.21
C ALA A 89 -5.48 18.52 -5.85
N LEU A 90 -4.53 18.13 -5.00
CA LEU A 90 -4.18 18.84 -3.78
C LEU A 90 -2.85 19.57 -3.98
N VAL A 91 -2.77 20.79 -3.46
CA VAL A 91 -1.52 21.55 -3.41
C VAL A 91 -0.60 20.92 -2.36
N THR A 92 0.60 20.52 -2.79
CA THR A 92 1.63 19.93 -1.92
C THR A 92 2.65 20.96 -1.45
N ALA A 93 3.03 21.89 -2.32
CA ALA A 93 3.94 22.97 -2.01
C ALA A 93 3.44 24.27 -2.64
N LYS A 94 3.79 25.40 -2.03
CA LYS A 94 3.34 26.71 -2.49
C LYS A 94 4.37 27.79 -2.21
N SER A 95 4.46 28.77 -3.09
CA SER A 95 5.42 29.86 -2.98
C SER A 95 4.88 31.15 -3.59
N LEU A 96 5.17 32.27 -2.95
CA LEU A 96 5.05 33.61 -3.54
C LEU A 96 6.37 33.94 -4.21
N LEU A 97 6.42 33.88 -5.54
CA LEU A 97 7.66 34.05 -6.31
C LEU A 97 8.08 35.51 -6.43
N ARG A 98 7.11 36.42 -6.62
CA ARG A 98 7.37 37.85 -6.82
C ARG A 98 6.19 38.69 -6.36
N GLU A 99 6.51 39.80 -5.71
CA GLU A 99 5.61 40.95 -5.56
C GLU A 99 6.18 42.09 -6.40
N GLN A 100 5.34 42.70 -7.23
CA GLN A 100 5.73 43.86 -8.03
C GLN A 100 5.03 45.10 -7.50
N THR A 101 5.79 46.11 -7.14
CA THR A 101 5.29 47.45 -6.77
C THR A 101 5.48 48.41 -7.95
N ILE A 102 4.90 49.62 -7.84
CA ILE A 102 5.14 50.70 -8.80
C ILE A 102 6.65 51.02 -8.84
N GLU A 103 7.26 50.99 -10.02
CA GLU A 103 8.67 51.31 -10.22
C GLU A 103 8.96 52.79 -9.87
N GLY A 104 10.06 53.05 -9.16
CA GLY A 104 10.59 54.40 -8.90
C GLY A 104 10.09 55.12 -7.64
N GLY A 105 9.24 54.50 -6.81
CA GLY A 105 8.82 55.04 -5.50
C GLY A 105 9.55 54.40 -4.30
N ALA A 106 9.45 55.01 -3.12
CA ALA A 106 9.94 54.42 -1.88
C ALA A 106 9.11 53.16 -1.52
N LEU A 107 9.75 52.10 -1.02
CA LEU A 107 9.06 50.86 -0.60
C LEU A 107 7.99 51.11 0.47
N VAL A 108 8.18 52.13 1.31
CA VAL A 108 7.21 52.51 2.34
C VAL A 108 6.03 53.21 1.68
N GLY A 109 4.85 52.59 1.73
CA GLY A 109 3.60 53.15 1.21
C GLY A 109 3.32 52.89 -0.27
N ASN A 110 4.20 52.19 -0.98
CA ASN A 110 3.97 51.81 -2.37
C ASN A 110 3.00 50.60 -2.45
N PRO A 111 1.91 50.69 -3.23
CA PRO A 111 0.99 49.57 -3.40
C PRO A 111 1.66 48.44 -4.19
N VAL A 112 1.41 47.21 -3.77
CA VAL A 112 1.70 46.01 -4.58
C VAL A 112 0.70 45.98 -5.73
N VAL A 113 1.21 45.84 -6.95
CA VAL A 113 0.48 45.87 -8.22
C VAL A 113 0.20 44.46 -8.73
N TYR A 114 1.14 43.54 -8.54
CA TYR A 114 0.99 42.13 -8.92
C TYR A 114 1.63 41.19 -7.90
N ARG A 115 1.04 40.01 -7.74
CA ARG A 115 1.64 38.86 -7.07
C ARG A 115 1.75 37.68 -8.01
N VAL A 116 2.89 37.00 -7.99
CA VAL A 116 3.16 35.78 -8.77
C VAL A 116 3.26 34.60 -7.82
N TYR A 117 2.39 33.63 -8.00
CA TYR A 117 2.25 32.43 -7.18
C TYR A 117 2.77 31.20 -7.93
N SER A 118 3.37 30.27 -7.19
CA SER A 118 3.71 28.92 -7.66
C SER A 118 3.05 27.91 -6.75
N ILE A 119 2.48 26.87 -7.33
CA ILE A 119 1.95 25.70 -6.62
C ILE A 119 2.49 24.43 -7.26
N ASP A 120 2.96 23.52 -6.42
CA ASP A 120 3.17 22.12 -6.78
C ASP A 120 1.95 21.34 -6.29
N PHE A 121 1.53 20.34 -7.06
CA PHE A 121 0.31 19.59 -6.79
C PHE A 121 0.44 18.14 -7.21
N ALA A 122 -0.37 17.28 -6.60
CA ALA A 122 -0.49 15.87 -6.97
C ALA A 122 -1.90 15.34 -6.65
N ASP A 123 -2.21 14.15 -7.15
CA ASP A 123 -3.46 13.46 -6.83
C ASP A 123 -3.58 13.15 -5.33
N LYS A 124 -4.82 13.02 -4.85
CA LYS A 124 -5.13 12.99 -3.41
C LYS A 124 -4.44 11.85 -2.65
N ALA A 125 -4.38 10.66 -3.24
CA ALA A 125 -3.72 9.48 -2.67
C ALA A 125 -2.23 9.74 -2.45
N GLN A 126 -1.52 10.23 -3.48
CA GLN A 126 -0.10 10.56 -3.37
C GLN A 126 0.20 11.68 -2.37
N VAL A 127 -0.76 12.54 -2.06
CA VAL A 127 -0.58 13.63 -1.09
C VAL A 127 -0.90 13.20 0.33
N LEU A 128 -1.99 12.46 0.54
CA LEU A 128 -2.51 12.20 1.88
C LEU A 128 -1.96 10.91 2.49
N TRP A 129 -1.94 9.82 1.72
CA TRP A 129 -1.60 8.51 2.24
C TRP A 129 -0.12 8.33 2.65
N PRO A 130 0.86 9.09 2.13
CA PRO A 130 2.21 9.06 2.67
C PRO A 130 2.35 9.50 4.14
N PHE A 131 1.39 10.28 4.64
CA PHE A 131 1.32 10.69 6.04
C PHE A 131 0.50 9.73 6.92
N HIS A 132 -0.11 8.69 6.33
CA HIS A 132 -0.95 7.73 7.04
C HIS A 132 -0.18 6.43 7.30
N ARG A 133 0.00 6.08 8.57
CA ARG A 133 0.76 4.89 9.02
C ARG A 133 -0.02 4.13 10.12
N PRO A 134 -1.15 3.49 9.76
CA PRO A 134 -1.97 2.77 10.71
C PRO A 134 -1.25 1.55 11.30
N CYS A 135 -1.56 1.28 12.57
CA CYS A 135 -1.28 0.02 13.25
C CYS A 135 -2.61 -0.60 13.67
N ASP A 136 -3.11 -1.57 12.91
CA ASP A 136 -4.47 -2.07 13.07
C ASP A 136 -4.57 -3.59 12.92
N LEU A 137 -5.62 -4.17 13.47
CA LEU A 137 -5.95 -5.59 13.38
C LEU A 137 -7.45 -5.75 13.15
N MET A 138 -7.81 -6.32 12.01
CA MET A 138 -9.18 -6.64 11.63
C MET A 138 -9.31 -8.17 11.51
N VAL A 139 -10.40 -8.74 12.02
CA VAL A 139 -10.68 -10.19 12.05
C VAL A 139 -11.98 -10.44 11.31
N ASP A 140 -12.02 -11.48 10.48
CA ASP A 140 -13.18 -11.83 9.63
C ASP A 140 -13.65 -10.64 8.78
N GLN A 141 -12.69 -9.94 8.18
CA GLN A 141 -12.93 -8.78 7.30
C GLN A 141 -12.27 -8.98 5.95
N SER A 142 -12.76 -8.26 4.95
CA SER A 142 -12.18 -8.25 3.62
C SER A 142 -11.10 -7.18 3.45
N MET A 143 -10.26 -7.33 2.42
CA MET A 143 -9.31 -6.27 2.04
C MET A 143 -10.05 -4.96 1.70
N LYS A 144 -11.24 -5.06 1.12
CA LYS A 144 -12.11 -3.91 0.87
C LYS A 144 -12.53 -3.20 2.15
N ASP A 145 -12.90 -3.92 3.21
CA ASP A 145 -13.25 -3.32 4.50
C ASP A 145 -12.07 -2.55 5.09
N LEU A 146 -10.85 -3.11 4.99
CA LEU A 146 -9.62 -2.44 5.41
C LEU A 146 -9.34 -1.17 4.60
N LEU A 147 -9.50 -1.23 3.27
CA LEU A 147 -9.34 -0.06 2.40
C LEU A 147 -10.36 1.03 2.74
N GLU A 148 -11.61 0.65 3.02
CA GLU A 148 -12.67 1.57 3.43
C GLU A 148 -12.45 2.17 4.83
N ALA A 149 -11.90 1.40 5.77
CA ALA A 149 -11.57 1.88 7.11
C ALA A 149 -10.43 2.92 7.10
N HIS A 150 -9.50 2.82 6.15
CA HIS A 150 -8.32 3.68 6.08
C HIS A 150 -8.28 4.64 4.88
N LYS A 151 -9.29 4.63 4.01
CA LYS A 151 -9.41 5.67 2.99
C LYS A 151 -9.69 7.00 3.67
N SER A 152 -8.99 8.05 3.23
CA SER A 152 -9.37 9.41 3.63
C SER A 152 -10.70 9.78 2.97
N ALA A 153 -11.52 10.62 3.62
CA ALA A 153 -12.80 11.10 3.07
C ALA A 153 -12.68 11.77 1.69
N GLU A 154 -11.49 12.30 1.38
CA GLU A 154 -11.18 12.96 0.12
C GLU A 154 -10.95 11.98 -1.06
N VAL A 155 -10.70 10.70 -0.77
CA VAL A 155 -10.36 9.66 -1.76
C VAL A 155 -11.56 8.80 -2.07
N THR A 156 -11.88 8.66 -3.36
CA THR A 156 -12.92 7.76 -3.86
C THR A 156 -12.31 6.50 -4.44
N LEU A 157 -12.76 5.34 -3.96
CA LEU A 157 -12.28 4.02 -4.41
C LEU A 157 -13.38 3.28 -5.18
N LYS A 158 -12.98 2.57 -6.23
CA LYS A 158 -13.78 1.62 -7.00
C LYS A 158 -13.11 0.26 -6.95
N TYR A 159 -13.92 -0.77 -6.71
CA TYR A 159 -13.47 -2.15 -6.56
C TYR A 159 -14.02 -2.96 -7.73
N GLU A 160 -13.17 -3.23 -8.72
CA GLU A 160 -13.43 -4.07 -9.88
C GLU A 160 -12.54 -5.33 -9.81
N TRP A 161 -12.37 -5.87 -8.60
CA TRP A 161 -11.48 -6.99 -8.32
C TRP A 161 -12.02 -7.88 -7.19
N GLU A 162 -12.50 -9.07 -7.54
CA GLU A 162 -13.19 -9.99 -6.61
C GLU A 162 -12.33 -10.43 -5.42
N LEU A 163 -11.00 -10.52 -5.60
CA LEU A 163 -10.04 -10.82 -4.54
C LEU A 163 -10.21 -9.89 -3.32
N LEU A 164 -10.67 -8.65 -3.54
CA LEU A 164 -10.83 -7.68 -2.45
C LEU A 164 -12.04 -7.95 -1.57
N ASP A 165 -13.01 -8.74 -2.03
CA ASP A 165 -14.22 -9.10 -1.30
C ASP A 165 -14.02 -10.41 -0.49
N GLU A 166 -12.88 -11.10 -0.64
CA GLU A 166 -12.55 -12.29 0.15
C GLU A 166 -12.42 -11.95 1.64
N ILE A 167 -13.08 -12.73 2.49
CA ILE A 167 -12.99 -12.59 3.94
C ILE A 167 -11.75 -13.33 4.44
N HIS A 168 -10.89 -12.62 5.16
CA HIS A 168 -9.70 -13.19 5.75
C HIS A 168 -9.90 -13.36 7.27
N PRO A 169 -9.41 -14.47 7.86
CA PRO A 169 -9.44 -14.67 9.31
C PRO A 169 -8.76 -13.53 10.07
N MET A 170 -7.73 -12.93 9.47
CA MET A 170 -7.12 -11.72 10.00
C MET A 170 -6.51 -10.88 8.89
N LEU A 171 -6.53 -9.57 9.09
CA LEU A 171 -5.79 -8.57 8.35
C LEU A 171 -5.09 -7.66 9.36
N SER A 172 -3.77 -7.61 9.34
CA SER A 172 -2.98 -6.76 10.23
C SER A 172 -2.21 -5.70 9.44
N LEU A 173 -2.24 -4.46 9.90
CA LEU A 173 -1.41 -3.38 9.38
C LEU A 173 -0.35 -3.03 10.40
N GLY A 174 0.92 -3.21 10.02
CA GLY A 174 2.08 -2.87 10.83
C GLY A 174 2.78 -1.57 10.43
N LEU A 175 2.11 -0.64 9.74
CA LEU A 175 2.79 0.47 9.04
C LEU A 175 3.37 1.53 9.98
N GLY A 176 2.83 1.65 11.19
CA GLY A 176 3.41 2.45 12.27
C GLY A 176 4.31 1.65 13.22
N ALA A 177 4.50 0.35 13.00
CA ALA A 177 5.22 -0.54 13.91
C ALA A 177 6.69 -0.66 13.51
N GLY A 178 7.58 -0.56 14.49
CA GLY A 178 9.02 -0.79 14.31
C GLY A 178 9.74 0.27 13.47
N GLU A 179 10.83 -0.12 12.82
CA GLU A 179 11.68 0.75 11.99
C GLU A 179 11.21 0.85 10.52
N GLY A 180 10.04 0.27 10.19
CA GLY A 180 9.49 0.31 8.84
C GLY A 180 9.23 1.74 8.36
N SER A 181 9.61 2.04 7.11
CA SER A 181 9.38 3.36 6.50
C SER A 181 8.14 3.41 5.60
N SER A 182 7.47 2.27 5.37
CA SER A 182 6.32 2.19 4.49
C SER A 182 5.12 2.94 5.07
N HIS A 183 4.37 3.57 4.18
CA HIS A 183 3.11 4.25 4.51
C HIS A 183 1.93 3.60 3.79
N PHE A 184 0.71 4.06 4.07
CA PHE A 184 -0.49 3.42 3.54
C PHE A 184 -0.52 3.36 2.01
N TYR A 185 0.03 4.37 1.33
CA TYR A 185 0.17 4.31 -0.14
C TYR A 185 1.10 3.19 -0.59
N ASP A 186 2.23 2.98 0.09
CA ASP A 186 3.17 1.92 -0.27
C ASP A 186 2.53 0.56 -0.06
N PHE A 187 1.78 0.40 1.04
CA PHE A 187 1.04 -0.82 1.31
C PHE A 187 0.02 -1.13 0.21
N ILE A 188 -0.72 -0.14 -0.28
CA ILE A 188 -1.68 -0.31 -1.38
C ILE A 188 -0.98 -0.77 -2.66
N ILE A 189 0.11 -0.10 -3.03
CA ILE A 189 0.84 -0.43 -4.25
C ILE A 189 1.55 -1.78 -4.10
N TRP A 190 2.10 -2.08 -2.92
CA TRP A 190 2.63 -3.39 -2.58
C TRP A 190 1.57 -4.48 -2.71
N TYR A 191 0.38 -4.29 -2.15
CA TYR A 191 -0.71 -5.27 -2.20
C TYR A 191 -1.11 -5.56 -3.65
N VAL A 192 -1.34 -4.50 -4.44
CA VAL A 192 -1.65 -4.61 -5.87
C VAL A 192 -0.53 -5.34 -6.60
N SER A 193 0.73 -4.99 -6.37
CA SER A 193 1.88 -5.65 -6.99
C SER A 193 2.03 -7.11 -6.57
N PHE A 194 1.83 -7.41 -5.29
CA PHE A 194 1.99 -8.73 -4.69
C PHE A 194 0.95 -9.71 -5.22
N HIS A 195 -0.28 -9.23 -5.45
CA HIS A 195 -1.41 -10.01 -5.97
C HIS A 195 -1.61 -9.86 -7.49
N GLY A 196 -0.71 -9.19 -8.22
CA GLY A 196 -0.80 -9.08 -9.68
C GLY A 196 -1.95 -8.20 -10.21
N GLY A 197 -2.46 -7.29 -9.39
CA GLY A 197 -3.57 -6.41 -9.77
C GLY A 197 -3.17 -5.20 -10.60
N VAL A 198 -4.17 -4.37 -10.87
CA VAL A 198 -4.08 -3.08 -11.55
C VAL A 198 -4.62 -1.98 -10.64
N PHE A 199 -3.85 -0.91 -10.49
CA PHE A 199 -4.27 0.31 -9.81
C PHE A 199 -4.28 1.48 -10.80
N THR A 200 -5.44 2.10 -10.99
CA THR A 200 -5.61 3.24 -11.91
C THR A 200 -6.24 4.44 -11.24
N CYS A 201 -5.97 5.64 -11.76
CA CYS A 201 -6.52 6.91 -11.29
C CYS A 201 -7.19 7.67 -12.44
N SER A 202 -8.45 8.08 -12.25
CA SER A 202 -9.13 9.04 -13.11
C SER A 202 -8.79 10.46 -12.66
N ALA A 203 -8.01 11.20 -13.46
CA ALA A 203 -7.64 12.58 -13.14
C ALA A 203 -8.83 13.53 -13.07
N LYS A 204 -9.84 13.30 -13.91
CA LYS A 204 -11.07 14.10 -13.95
C LYS A 204 -11.96 13.88 -12.72
N ASP A 205 -12.10 12.63 -12.29
CA ASP A 205 -13.01 12.27 -11.20
C ASP A 205 -12.32 12.25 -9.83
N SER A 206 -10.98 12.27 -9.81
CA SER A 206 -10.17 12.04 -8.61
C SER A 206 -10.54 10.73 -7.91
N ALA A 207 -10.76 9.68 -8.69
CA ALA A 207 -11.17 8.36 -8.22
C ALA A 207 -10.15 7.31 -8.64
N TYR A 208 -9.97 6.30 -7.78
CA TYR A 208 -9.01 5.23 -7.97
C TYR A 208 -9.73 3.90 -8.15
N THR A 209 -9.27 3.07 -9.07
CA THR A 209 -9.85 1.76 -9.35
C THR A 209 -8.82 0.66 -9.11
N PHE A 210 -9.22 -0.31 -8.31
CA PHE A 210 -8.56 -1.60 -8.19
C PHE A 210 -9.21 -2.60 -9.16
N ALA A 211 -8.43 -3.27 -9.99
CA ALA A 211 -8.91 -4.26 -10.95
C ALA A 211 -7.97 -5.46 -11.05
N ALA A 212 -8.47 -6.61 -11.49
CA ALA A 212 -7.62 -7.77 -11.82
C ALA A 212 -6.81 -7.55 -13.10
N GLU A 213 -7.41 -6.87 -14.08
CA GLU A 213 -6.84 -6.68 -15.41
C GLU A 213 -6.98 -5.22 -15.88
N LYS A 214 -6.19 -4.86 -16.90
CA LYS A 214 -6.31 -3.52 -17.50
C LYS A 214 -7.58 -3.44 -18.32
N LYS A 215 -8.22 -2.28 -18.29
CA LYS A 215 -9.38 -1.99 -19.14
C LYS A 215 -9.03 -2.10 -20.61
N ALA A 216 -9.82 -2.91 -21.31
CA ALA A 216 -9.74 -3.11 -22.76
C ALA A 216 -10.95 -2.53 -23.51
N ASP A 217 -11.89 -1.92 -22.78
CA ASP A 217 -13.08 -1.27 -23.33
C ASP A 217 -12.81 0.16 -23.78
N GLY A 218 -13.62 0.63 -24.73
CA GLY A 218 -13.54 1.98 -25.29
C GLY A 218 -13.37 1.98 -26.81
N GLU A 219 -13.87 3.03 -27.46
CA GLU A 219 -13.71 3.23 -28.90
C GLU A 219 -12.37 3.91 -29.18
N PRO A 220 -11.47 3.31 -29.97
CA PRO A 220 -10.17 3.88 -30.24
C PRO A 220 -10.28 5.11 -31.15
N VAL A 221 -9.61 6.19 -30.76
CA VAL A 221 -9.57 7.44 -31.52
C VAL A 221 -8.35 7.48 -32.44
N SER A 222 -8.55 7.92 -33.67
CA SER A 222 -7.43 8.09 -34.61
C SER A 222 -6.59 9.33 -34.25
N LEU A 223 -5.29 9.14 -34.04
CA LEU A 223 -4.34 10.26 -33.93
C LEU A 223 -4.03 10.80 -35.32
N ASN A 224 -4.16 12.12 -35.48
CA ASN A 224 -3.80 12.79 -36.73
C ASN A 224 -2.28 12.92 -36.84
N SER A 225 -1.70 12.42 -37.93
CA SER A 225 -0.25 12.49 -38.16
C SER A 225 0.27 13.93 -38.26
N GLU A 226 -0.57 14.88 -38.68
CA GLU A 226 -0.17 16.29 -38.77
C GLU A 226 0.06 16.93 -37.39
N ASP A 227 -0.52 16.37 -36.34
CA ASP A 227 -0.33 16.84 -34.96
C ASP A 227 0.95 16.27 -34.33
N ILE A 228 1.59 15.31 -35.01
CA ILE A 228 2.72 14.54 -34.51
C ILE A 228 4.01 15.03 -35.16
N LEU A 229 5.02 15.27 -34.32
CA LEU A 229 6.37 15.60 -34.73
C LEU A 229 7.19 14.34 -35.00
N SER A 230 7.13 13.36 -34.09
CA SER A 230 7.92 12.13 -34.16
C SER A 230 7.18 10.97 -33.50
N VAL A 231 7.44 9.76 -34.01
CA VAL A 231 7.02 8.50 -33.38
C VAL A 231 8.25 7.63 -33.25
N ARG A 232 8.54 7.17 -32.04
CA ARG A 232 9.59 6.21 -31.73
C ARG A 232 8.97 4.92 -31.19
N VAL A 233 9.41 3.78 -31.70
CA VAL A 233 9.03 2.46 -31.17
C VAL A 233 10.13 2.01 -30.22
N ASP A 234 9.79 1.84 -28.95
CA ASP A 234 10.71 1.35 -27.92
C ASP A 234 10.39 -0.13 -27.64
N PHE A 235 11.42 -0.96 -27.55
CA PHE A 235 11.32 -2.36 -27.13
C PHE A 235 11.93 -2.50 -25.73
N PRO A 236 11.12 -2.65 -24.68
CA PRO A 236 11.62 -2.78 -23.32
C PRO A 236 12.53 -4.00 -23.14
N GLN A 237 13.33 -3.99 -22.07
CA GLN A 237 14.21 -5.11 -21.75
C GLN A 237 13.41 -6.40 -21.52
N THR A 238 13.67 -7.42 -22.35
CA THR A 238 13.08 -8.74 -22.19
C THR A 238 13.60 -9.44 -20.94
N GLN A 239 12.71 -10.01 -20.14
CA GLN A 239 13.09 -10.85 -19.00
C GLN A 239 13.66 -12.18 -19.50
N ARG A 240 14.88 -12.53 -19.06
CA ARG A 240 15.62 -13.72 -19.53
C ARG A 240 15.69 -14.86 -18.51
N HIS A 241 15.09 -14.69 -17.33
CA HIS A 241 15.12 -15.71 -16.28
C HIS A 241 13.86 -16.57 -16.32
N LYS A 242 13.95 -17.78 -15.75
CA LYS A 242 12.82 -18.66 -15.46
C LYS A 242 12.37 -18.48 -14.00
N PRO A 243 11.10 -18.12 -13.72
CA PRO A 243 10.60 -18.05 -12.36
C PRO A 243 10.36 -19.46 -11.78
N CYS A 244 10.75 -19.66 -10.54
CA CYS A 244 10.66 -20.95 -9.84
C CYS A 244 10.17 -20.74 -8.40
N LEU A 245 9.24 -21.58 -7.96
CA LEU A 245 8.67 -21.60 -6.61
C LEU A 245 9.25 -22.78 -5.84
N LEU A 246 9.75 -22.51 -4.64
CA LEU A 246 10.38 -23.48 -3.74
C LEU A 246 9.55 -23.61 -2.46
N ASN A 247 9.20 -24.84 -2.07
CA ASN A 247 8.58 -25.13 -0.78
C ASN A 247 9.63 -25.64 0.20
N GLY A 248 9.91 -24.85 1.24
CA GLY A 248 10.81 -25.20 2.33
C GLY A 248 10.19 -26.09 3.41
N TYR A 249 8.96 -26.61 3.23
CA TYR A 249 8.32 -27.48 4.20
C TYR A 249 8.93 -28.89 4.18
N SER A 250 9.42 -29.38 5.33
CA SER A 250 10.21 -30.61 5.42
C SER A 250 9.43 -31.88 5.07
N GLU A 251 8.13 -31.92 5.37
CA GLU A 251 7.29 -33.10 5.06
C GLU A 251 6.89 -33.14 3.58
N ASN A 252 7.05 -32.04 2.85
CA ASN A 252 6.68 -31.94 1.44
C ASN A 252 7.55 -30.90 0.68
N PRO A 253 8.86 -31.13 0.57
CA PRO A 253 9.75 -30.20 -0.11
C PRO A 253 9.47 -30.23 -1.61
N MET A 254 9.28 -29.05 -2.20
CA MET A 254 8.98 -28.90 -3.63
C MET A 254 9.90 -27.89 -4.30
N ASN A 255 10.14 -28.10 -5.59
CA ASN A 255 10.82 -27.17 -6.48
C ASN A 255 10.10 -27.23 -7.82
N GLN A 256 9.35 -26.17 -8.14
CA GLN A 256 8.44 -26.16 -9.26
C GLN A 256 8.63 -24.91 -10.11
N ASP A 257 8.70 -25.11 -11.41
CA ASP A 257 8.71 -24.01 -12.37
C ASP A 257 7.34 -23.32 -12.38
N VAL A 258 7.34 -22.00 -12.32
CA VAL A 258 6.11 -21.21 -12.30
C VAL A 258 5.53 -21.06 -13.70
N SER A 259 6.38 -20.76 -14.68
CA SER A 259 5.99 -20.59 -16.08
C SER A 259 7.15 -20.92 -17.02
N GLU A 260 6.81 -21.28 -18.26
CA GLU A 260 7.79 -21.29 -19.34
C GLU A 260 8.03 -19.86 -19.81
N ASN A 261 9.31 -19.46 -19.87
CA ASN A 261 9.72 -18.22 -20.50
C ASN A 261 10.31 -18.56 -21.88
N PRO A 262 9.59 -18.33 -23.00
CA PRO A 262 10.07 -18.68 -24.33
C PRO A 262 11.33 -17.89 -24.72
N ASP A 263 11.54 -16.74 -24.09
CA ASP A 263 12.69 -15.86 -24.24
C ASP A 263 13.79 -16.10 -23.20
N GLY A 264 13.62 -17.11 -22.34
CA GLY A 264 14.52 -17.44 -21.26
C GLY A 264 15.89 -17.94 -21.72
N VAL A 265 16.94 -17.56 -21.00
CA VAL A 265 18.30 -18.07 -21.19
C VAL A 265 18.56 -19.19 -20.18
N SER A 266 19.04 -20.34 -20.67
CA SER A 266 19.36 -21.49 -19.84
C SER A 266 20.32 -21.13 -18.70
N GLY A 267 20.01 -21.57 -17.48
CA GLY A 267 20.79 -21.30 -16.27
C GLY A 267 20.41 -20.03 -15.50
N LEU A 268 19.59 -19.13 -16.07
CA LEU A 268 19.08 -17.96 -15.34
C LEU A 268 17.74 -18.27 -14.69
N ARG A 269 17.67 -18.19 -13.36
CA ARG A 269 16.45 -18.43 -12.57
C ARG A 269 16.18 -17.29 -11.59
N ARG A 270 14.90 -17.14 -11.22
CA ARG A 270 14.45 -16.30 -10.11
C ARG A 270 13.63 -17.16 -9.16
N ASP A 271 14.08 -17.23 -7.92
CA ASP A 271 13.45 -18.10 -6.92
C ASP A 271 12.55 -17.33 -5.98
N PHE A 272 11.39 -17.93 -5.72
CA PHE A 272 10.47 -17.55 -4.67
C PHE A 272 10.47 -18.68 -3.65
N LEU A 273 11.06 -18.45 -2.48
CA LEU A 273 11.12 -19.44 -1.41
C LEU A 273 10.03 -19.15 -0.39
N GLU A 274 9.14 -20.12 -0.20
CA GLU A 274 8.04 -20.04 0.74
C GLU A 274 8.00 -21.33 1.58
N ARG A 275 7.20 -21.34 2.64
CA ARG A 275 6.92 -22.54 3.44
C ARG A 275 5.40 -22.72 3.54
N TYR A 276 4.89 -23.70 2.80
CA TYR A 276 3.47 -24.07 2.82
C TYR A 276 3.32 -25.51 3.33
N PRO A 277 2.75 -25.70 4.52
CA PRO A 277 2.37 -27.03 5.01
C PRO A 277 1.30 -27.67 4.12
N LEU A 278 0.39 -26.85 3.62
CA LEU A 278 -0.73 -27.26 2.78
C LEU A 278 -0.36 -27.22 1.30
N ALA A 279 -0.62 -28.31 0.58
CA ALA A 279 -0.34 -28.39 -0.85
C ALA A 279 -1.19 -27.42 -1.68
N ALA A 280 -2.44 -27.16 -1.26
CA ALA A 280 -3.35 -26.24 -1.93
C ALA A 280 -2.80 -24.80 -1.95
N ASP A 281 -2.26 -24.32 -0.83
CA ASP A 281 -1.64 -22.99 -0.74
C ASP A 281 -0.42 -22.87 -1.67
N PHE A 282 0.40 -23.93 -1.76
CA PHE A 282 1.55 -23.96 -2.68
C PHE A 282 1.09 -23.86 -4.14
N THR A 283 0.02 -24.58 -4.51
CA THR A 283 -0.57 -24.50 -5.85
C THR A 283 -1.17 -23.11 -6.12
N ALA A 284 -1.92 -22.54 -5.17
CA ALA A 284 -2.47 -21.19 -5.30
C ALA A 284 -1.36 -20.14 -5.48
N ARG A 285 -0.27 -20.26 -4.73
CA ARG A 285 0.91 -19.40 -4.90
C ARG A 285 1.57 -19.58 -6.27
N GLN A 286 1.65 -20.81 -6.78
CA GLN A 286 2.22 -21.06 -8.11
C GLN A 286 1.42 -20.38 -9.21
N GLU A 287 0.08 -20.49 -9.20
CA GLU A 287 -0.78 -19.82 -10.19
C GLU A 287 -0.66 -18.29 -10.06
N LEU A 288 -0.60 -17.76 -8.83
CA LEU A 288 -0.38 -16.32 -8.62
C LEU A 288 0.94 -15.83 -9.22
N GLU A 289 2.05 -16.53 -9.00
CA GLU A 289 3.34 -16.13 -9.58
C GLU A 289 3.35 -16.25 -11.11
N LYS A 290 2.57 -17.16 -11.67
CA LYS A 290 2.40 -17.31 -13.13
C LYS A 290 1.61 -16.15 -13.71
N GLU A 291 0.55 -15.71 -13.04
CA GLU A 291 -0.23 -14.52 -13.42
C GLU A 291 0.59 -13.22 -13.30
N LYS A 292 1.49 -13.14 -12.32
CA LYS A 292 2.40 -12.01 -12.13
C LYS A 292 3.54 -11.96 -13.16
N PHE A 293 3.90 -13.12 -13.72
CA PHE A 293 4.96 -13.19 -14.72
C PHE A 293 4.48 -12.68 -16.09
N ARG A 294 4.60 -11.36 -16.28
CA ARG A 294 4.14 -10.66 -17.49
C ARG A 294 5.33 -10.10 -18.27
N ILE A 295 5.42 -10.45 -19.55
CA ILE A 295 6.45 -9.96 -20.47
C ILE A 295 5.96 -8.63 -21.05
N ARG A 296 6.83 -7.62 -21.06
CA ARG A 296 6.54 -6.32 -21.68
C ARG A 296 6.56 -6.43 -23.19
N GLU A 297 5.56 -5.82 -23.82
CA GLU A 297 5.46 -5.62 -25.26
C GLU A 297 6.17 -4.32 -25.69
N HIS A 298 6.18 -4.04 -27.00
CA HIS A 298 6.70 -2.76 -27.49
C HIS A 298 5.80 -1.59 -27.06
N GLU A 299 6.40 -0.42 -26.91
CA GLU A 299 5.70 0.83 -26.61
C GLU A 299 6.00 1.90 -27.66
N LEU A 300 5.10 2.88 -27.80
CA LEU A 300 5.30 4.05 -28.64
C LEU A 300 5.61 5.26 -27.77
N PHE A 301 6.64 6.02 -28.13
CA PHE A 301 6.86 7.37 -27.64
C PHE A 301 6.50 8.35 -28.75
N ILE A 302 5.55 9.25 -28.48
CA ILE A 302 5.06 10.23 -29.45
C ILE A 302 5.38 11.63 -28.96
N GLU A 303 6.03 12.41 -29.80
CA GLU A 303 6.20 13.85 -29.61
C GLU A 303 5.26 14.61 -30.54
N PHE A 304 4.61 15.64 -30.04
CA PHE A 304 3.63 16.41 -30.80
C PHE A 304 4.25 17.69 -31.40
N SER A 305 3.78 18.06 -32.60
CA SER A 305 4.13 19.29 -33.30
C SER A 305 3.13 20.42 -33.07
N LYS A 306 1.94 20.09 -32.55
CA LYS A 306 0.86 20.98 -32.09
C LYS A 306 -0.05 20.25 -31.12
N TRP A 307 -0.90 20.97 -30.40
CA TRP A 307 -1.92 20.37 -29.54
C TRP A 307 -2.96 19.62 -30.39
N PRO A 308 -3.18 18.32 -30.16
CA PRO A 308 -4.07 17.54 -31.01
C PRO A 308 -5.54 17.91 -30.79
N MET A 309 -6.36 17.76 -31.83
CA MET A 309 -7.81 17.99 -31.76
C MET A 309 -8.58 16.79 -31.19
N THR A 310 -7.95 16.07 -30.25
CA THR A 310 -8.54 14.97 -29.49
C THR A 310 -8.12 15.08 -28.03
N LEU A 311 -8.91 14.49 -27.14
CA LEU A 311 -8.54 14.38 -25.73
C LEU A 311 -7.36 13.40 -25.59
N LEU A 312 -6.32 13.84 -24.87
CA LEU A 312 -5.25 12.98 -24.39
C LEU A 312 -5.45 12.78 -22.89
N ASP A 313 -5.82 11.57 -22.48
CA ASP A 313 -6.01 11.19 -21.08
C ASP A 313 -5.54 9.75 -20.87
N ALA A 314 -5.10 9.42 -19.66
CA ALA A 314 -4.59 8.09 -19.33
C ALA A 314 -5.69 7.03 -19.49
N GLY A 315 -5.33 5.89 -20.07
CA GLY A 315 -6.24 4.78 -20.34
C GLY A 315 -7.03 4.90 -21.66
N LEU A 316 -7.06 6.06 -22.32
CA LEU A 316 -7.75 6.18 -23.62
C LEU A 316 -7.05 5.39 -24.72
N LEU A 317 -7.85 4.89 -25.66
CA LEU A 317 -7.39 4.05 -26.77
C LEU A 317 -7.17 4.88 -28.04
N PHE A 318 -6.07 4.60 -28.74
CA PHE A 318 -5.63 5.31 -29.92
C PHE A 318 -5.21 4.38 -31.05
N LYS A 319 -5.39 4.85 -32.29
CA LYS A 319 -4.88 4.23 -33.51
C LYS A 319 -4.09 5.25 -34.33
N LEU A 320 -2.98 4.84 -34.90
CA LEU A 320 -2.20 5.64 -35.85
C LEU A 320 -2.70 5.33 -37.27
N LYS A 321 -3.90 5.82 -37.59
CA LYS A 321 -4.63 5.51 -38.84
C LYS A 321 -5.13 6.77 -39.54
N GLY A 322 -5.07 6.81 -40.87
CA GLY A 322 -5.49 7.95 -41.69
C GLY A 322 -4.77 7.99 -43.03
N SER A 323 -5.15 8.91 -43.93
CA SER A 323 -4.55 9.02 -45.28
C SER A 323 -3.05 9.32 -45.28
N LEU A 324 -2.56 9.95 -44.22
CA LEU A 324 -1.16 10.35 -44.04
C LEU A 324 -0.33 9.30 -43.29
N TRP A 325 -0.97 8.27 -42.73
CA TRP A 325 -0.28 7.14 -42.13
C TRP A 325 0.02 6.09 -43.20
N GLY A 326 1.27 5.62 -43.24
CA GLY A 326 1.69 4.60 -44.20
C GLY A 326 1.16 3.21 -43.83
N LYS A 327 0.52 2.53 -44.78
CA LYS A 327 0.00 1.14 -44.59
C LYS A 327 1.05 0.07 -44.29
N LYS A 328 2.34 0.41 -44.33
CA LYS A 328 3.46 -0.48 -44.02
C LYS A 328 4.15 -0.14 -42.70
N LEU A 329 3.60 0.81 -41.94
CA LEU A 329 4.15 1.17 -40.65
C LEU A 329 3.99 0.01 -39.67
N PHE A 330 4.95 -0.13 -38.77
CA PHE A 330 4.91 -1.12 -37.69
C PHE A 330 3.66 -0.98 -36.79
N THR A 331 3.08 0.21 -36.77
CA THR A 331 1.91 0.59 -35.97
C THR A 331 0.57 0.36 -36.68
N GLU A 332 0.58 -0.03 -37.96
CA GLU A 332 -0.64 -0.28 -38.74
C GLU A 332 -1.49 -1.38 -38.08
N GLU A 333 -2.82 -1.21 -38.10
CA GLU A 333 -3.84 -2.10 -37.51
C GLU A 333 -3.78 -2.33 -35.98
N LYS A 334 -2.74 -1.84 -35.30
CA LYS A 334 -2.61 -1.95 -33.84
C LYS A 334 -3.41 -0.89 -33.11
N THR A 335 -3.95 -1.26 -31.95
CA THR A 335 -4.59 -0.35 -31.00
C THR A 335 -3.66 -0.17 -29.81
N TYR A 336 -3.56 1.08 -29.35
CA TYR A 336 -2.69 1.43 -28.25
C TYR A 336 -3.45 2.13 -27.12
N ARG A 337 -3.09 1.85 -25.88
CA ARG A 337 -3.60 2.53 -24.68
C ARG A 337 -2.61 3.62 -24.27
N LEU A 338 -3.10 4.83 -23.96
CA LEU A 338 -2.25 5.88 -23.41
C LEU A 338 -1.86 5.55 -21.97
N ARG A 339 -0.57 5.32 -21.75
CA ARG A 339 -0.01 4.95 -20.44
C ARG A 339 0.45 6.16 -19.65
N SER A 340 1.10 7.12 -20.32
CA SER A 340 1.54 8.36 -19.67
C SER A 340 1.55 9.55 -20.64
N LEU A 341 1.41 10.75 -20.08
CA LEU A 341 1.39 12.02 -20.77
C LEU A 341 2.24 13.03 -19.99
N HIS A 342 3.12 13.73 -20.70
CA HIS A 342 3.90 14.84 -20.18
C HIS A 342 3.51 16.12 -20.94
N ILE A 343 3.14 17.14 -20.19
CA ILE A 343 2.82 18.48 -20.69
C ILE A 343 3.70 19.49 -19.99
N ARG A 344 4.35 20.34 -20.77
CA ARG A 344 4.97 21.57 -20.28
C ARG A 344 4.55 22.72 -21.18
N ALA A 345 3.85 23.69 -20.62
CA ALA A 345 3.37 24.89 -21.30
C ALA A 345 3.92 26.12 -20.59
N MET A 346 4.66 26.97 -21.32
CA MET A 346 5.21 28.24 -20.80
C MET A 346 4.70 29.40 -21.64
N ALA A 347 4.09 30.41 -21.02
CA ALA A 347 3.57 31.55 -21.73
C ALA A 347 4.68 32.25 -22.54
N THR A 348 4.41 32.62 -23.80
CA THR A 348 5.40 33.28 -24.67
C THR A 348 5.82 34.64 -24.13
N ASP A 349 4.93 35.30 -23.36
CA ASP A 349 5.25 36.51 -22.61
C ASP A 349 4.97 36.30 -21.10
N GLN A 350 6.05 36.39 -20.33
CA GLN A 350 6.06 36.22 -18.87
C GLN A 350 5.73 37.52 -18.12
N ASN A 351 5.57 38.64 -18.84
CA ASN A 351 5.22 39.92 -18.23
C ASN A 351 3.81 39.85 -17.60
N PRO A 352 3.61 40.35 -16.37
CA PRO A 352 2.30 40.35 -15.74
C PRO A 352 1.19 41.04 -16.53
N VAL A 353 1.49 42.11 -17.28
CA VAL A 353 0.45 42.79 -18.08
C VAL A 353 0.06 42.02 -19.35
N ALA A 354 0.89 41.08 -19.81
CA ALA A 354 0.67 40.37 -21.05
C ALA A 354 -0.49 39.39 -20.93
N ASP A 355 -1.43 39.50 -21.88
CA ASP A 355 -2.65 38.69 -21.99
C ASP A 355 -3.50 38.68 -20.70
N HIS A 356 -3.38 39.73 -19.87
CA HIS A 356 -4.06 39.80 -18.59
C HIS A 356 -5.57 39.63 -18.71
N ASN A 357 -6.13 38.70 -17.91
CA ASN A 357 -7.54 38.32 -17.87
C ASN A 357 -8.13 37.83 -19.21
N MET A 358 -7.29 37.46 -20.19
CA MET A 358 -7.76 36.83 -21.41
C MET A 358 -8.22 35.39 -21.17
N THR A 359 -9.13 34.92 -22.03
CA THR A 359 -9.70 33.56 -21.98
C THR A 359 -8.76 32.48 -22.51
N PHE A 360 -7.62 32.88 -23.08
CA PHE A 360 -6.53 32.01 -23.51
C PHE A 360 -5.20 32.73 -23.33
N ASN A 361 -4.10 31.98 -23.48
CA ASN A 361 -2.76 32.52 -23.60
C ASN A 361 -1.98 31.71 -24.67
N ARG A 362 -0.91 32.28 -25.20
CA ARG A 362 0.00 31.59 -26.13
C ARG A 362 1.13 30.96 -25.35
N TYR A 363 1.35 29.66 -25.56
CA TYR A 363 2.35 28.88 -24.84
C TYR A 363 3.36 28.24 -25.78
N GLU A 364 4.64 28.36 -25.44
CA GLU A 364 5.65 27.41 -25.87
C GLU A 364 5.40 26.09 -25.15
N THR A 365 5.06 25.06 -25.92
CA THR A 365 4.57 23.78 -25.42
C THR A 365 5.52 22.65 -25.81
N ALA A 366 5.84 21.81 -24.84
CA ALA A 366 6.35 20.46 -25.04
C ALA A 366 5.24 19.48 -24.62
N LEU A 367 4.87 18.59 -25.53
CA LEU A 367 3.81 17.61 -25.35
C LEU A 367 4.32 16.28 -25.87
N SER A 368 4.30 15.26 -25.01
CA SER A 368 4.70 13.91 -25.38
C SER A 368 3.90 12.87 -24.60
N CYS A 369 3.63 11.72 -25.20
CA CYS A 369 2.99 10.60 -24.51
C CYS A 369 3.71 9.28 -24.77
N ARG A 370 3.48 8.32 -23.86
CA ARG A 370 3.80 6.91 -24.09
C ARG A 370 2.51 6.12 -24.26
N LEU A 371 2.47 5.30 -25.30
CA LEU A 371 1.39 4.36 -25.57
C LEU A 371 1.90 2.93 -25.48
N GLU A 372 1.12 2.05 -24.87
CA GLU A 372 1.36 0.60 -24.84
C GLU A 372 0.34 -0.11 -25.74
N THR A 373 0.59 -1.36 -26.16
CA THR A 373 -0.41 -2.13 -26.91
C THR A 373 -1.66 -2.38 -26.06
N LEU A 374 -2.82 -2.56 -26.69
CA LEU A 374 -4.06 -2.89 -25.97
C LEU A 374 -3.90 -4.17 -25.13
N ASP A 375 -3.21 -5.16 -25.70
CA ASP A 375 -2.95 -6.48 -25.10
C ASP A 375 -1.78 -6.48 -24.10
N GLU A 376 -1.15 -5.34 -23.83
CA GLU A 376 -0.05 -5.23 -22.85
C GLU A 376 -0.53 -5.62 -21.44
N ALA A 377 -0.06 -6.76 -20.96
CA ALA A 377 -0.39 -7.29 -19.65
C ALA A 377 0.45 -6.67 -18.52
N PHE A 378 1.68 -6.21 -18.80
CA PHE A 378 2.58 -5.66 -17.80
C PHE A 378 1.97 -4.41 -17.13
N VAL A 379 1.85 -4.41 -15.81
CA VAL A 379 1.28 -3.29 -15.06
C VAL A 379 2.39 -2.37 -14.58
N ASP A 380 2.33 -1.12 -14.98
CA ASP A 380 3.20 -0.08 -14.46
C ASP A 380 2.62 0.49 -13.17
N LEU A 381 3.40 0.42 -12.09
CA LEU A 381 3.05 0.93 -10.77
C LEU A 381 4.12 1.93 -10.31
N PRO A 382 3.80 2.88 -9.43
CA PRO A 382 4.81 3.73 -8.82
C PRO A 382 5.77 2.88 -7.97
N ASP A 383 6.97 3.42 -7.74
CA ASP A 383 7.90 2.83 -6.77
C ASP A 383 7.28 2.85 -5.37
N PHE A 384 7.53 1.80 -4.59
CA PHE A 384 7.00 1.66 -3.24
C PHE A 384 7.99 0.94 -2.33
N ILE A 385 7.82 1.12 -1.02
CA ILE A 385 8.56 0.39 0.01
C ILE A 385 7.65 -0.71 0.58
N PRO A 386 7.98 -2.01 0.40
CA PRO A 386 7.17 -3.08 0.98
C PRO A 386 7.01 -2.92 2.49
N PRO A 387 5.83 -3.22 3.06
CA PRO A 387 5.65 -3.26 4.50
C PRO A 387 6.54 -4.34 5.13
N VAL A 388 7.02 -4.05 6.34
CA VAL A 388 7.86 -4.98 7.09
C VAL A 388 6.98 -5.82 8.00
N TYR A 389 7.07 -7.13 7.81
CA TYR A 389 6.40 -8.13 8.64
C TYR A 389 7.41 -9.22 9.09
N PRO A 390 7.14 -9.92 10.20
CA PRO A 390 6.05 -9.66 11.13
C PRO A 390 6.35 -8.49 12.08
N PHE A 391 5.32 -7.91 12.68
CA PHE A 391 5.46 -7.06 13.86
C PHE A 391 4.90 -7.78 15.10
N HIS A 392 5.27 -7.32 16.29
CA HIS A 392 5.03 -8.09 17.52
C HIS A 392 4.07 -7.38 18.46
N VAL A 393 3.17 -8.16 19.07
CA VAL A 393 2.25 -7.72 20.13
C VAL A 393 2.09 -8.80 21.20
N GLU A 394 1.66 -8.40 22.39
CA GLU A 394 1.29 -9.36 23.42
C GLU A 394 -0.16 -9.81 23.26
N GLY A 395 -0.40 -11.09 23.47
CA GLY A 395 -1.72 -11.70 23.53
C GLY A 395 -1.88 -12.63 24.72
N LYS A 396 -3.09 -13.15 24.90
CA LYS A 396 -3.41 -14.18 25.88
C LYS A 396 -4.09 -15.37 25.23
N ILE A 397 -3.69 -16.59 25.61
CA ILE A 397 -4.37 -17.80 25.14
C ILE A 397 -5.80 -17.86 25.66
N ILE A 398 -6.71 -18.26 24.78
CA ILE A 398 -8.11 -18.52 25.09
C ILE A 398 -8.33 -20.04 25.12
N SER A 399 -9.12 -20.51 26.09
CA SER A 399 -9.66 -21.86 26.15
C SER A 399 -11.02 -21.82 26.83
N ASP A 400 -12.03 -22.40 26.16
CA ASP A 400 -13.40 -22.50 26.68
C ASP A 400 -13.62 -23.81 27.47
N GLU A 401 -12.59 -24.65 27.55
CA GLU A 401 -12.58 -25.89 28.31
C GLU A 401 -12.47 -25.61 29.82
N TRP A 402 -13.29 -26.32 30.60
CA TRP A 402 -13.35 -26.28 32.08
C TRP A 402 -13.75 -24.93 32.67
N ASP A 403 -13.56 -24.73 33.99
CA ASP A 403 -13.97 -23.51 34.67
C ASP A 403 -13.07 -22.30 34.32
N GLU A 404 -13.51 -21.08 34.64
CA GLU A 404 -12.76 -19.85 34.37
C GLU A 404 -11.37 -19.83 35.03
N GLU A 405 -11.27 -20.39 36.24
CA GLU A 405 -10.04 -20.46 37.03
C GLU A 405 -9.12 -21.64 36.65
N ASP A 406 -9.61 -22.57 35.83
CA ASP A 406 -8.83 -23.75 35.43
C ASP A 406 -7.76 -23.38 34.39
N ILE A 407 -6.54 -23.86 34.64
CA ILE A 407 -5.42 -23.79 33.71
C ILE A 407 -5.61 -24.91 32.67
N SER A 408 -6.52 -24.68 31.72
CA SER A 408 -6.83 -25.57 30.60
C SER A 408 -6.07 -25.17 29.33
N TYR A 409 -6.18 -25.99 28.29
CA TYR A 409 -5.74 -25.68 26.94
C TYR A 409 -6.71 -26.31 25.95
N GLU A 410 -6.86 -25.71 24.79
CA GLU A 410 -7.78 -26.17 23.76
C GLU A 410 -7.08 -26.11 22.40
N MET A 411 -7.31 -27.12 21.59
CA MET A 411 -6.85 -27.20 20.22
C MET A 411 -8.07 -27.14 19.31
N HIS A 412 -8.09 -26.17 18.41
CA HIS A 412 -9.11 -26.08 17.38
C HIS A 412 -8.55 -26.63 16.09
N GLU A 413 -9.20 -27.64 15.54
CA GLU A 413 -8.93 -28.09 14.19
C GLU A 413 -9.64 -27.15 13.22
N ASP A 414 -8.90 -26.64 12.25
CA ASP A 414 -9.46 -25.91 11.12
C ASP A 414 -10.13 -26.90 10.15
N ASP A 415 -11.43 -26.72 9.90
CA ASP A 415 -12.25 -27.67 9.15
C ASP A 415 -11.77 -27.86 7.69
N ASP A 416 -11.13 -26.84 7.10
CA ASP A 416 -10.67 -26.86 5.71
C ASP A 416 -9.27 -27.45 5.57
N THR A 417 -8.41 -27.24 6.57
CA THR A 417 -6.97 -27.54 6.47
C THR A 417 -6.51 -28.66 7.41
N SER A 418 -7.34 -29.07 8.37
CA SER A 418 -7.00 -29.95 9.49
C SER A 418 -5.81 -29.45 10.33
N GLU A 419 -5.40 -28.19 10.18
CA GLU A 419 -4.36 -27.60 11.01
C GLU A 419 -4.90 -27.35 12.41
N GLN A 420 -4.12 -27.73 13.43
CA GLN A 420 -4.45 -27.45 14.82
C GLN A 420 -4.00 -26.03 15.18
N GLN A 421 -4.85 -25.27 15.86
CA GLN A 421 -4.63 -23.86 16.14
C GLN A 421 -4.99 -23.49 17.59
N TYR A 422 -4.24 -22.54 18.13
CA TYR A 422 -4.61 -21.79 19.33
C TYR A 422 -5.47 -20.58 18.97
N ARG A 423 -6.41 -20.22 19.84
CA ARG A 423 -7.03 -18.90 19.85
C ARG A 423 -6.28 -17.97 20.80
N VAL A 424 -5.97 -16.76 20.31
CA VAL A 424 -5.24 -15.75 21.07
C VAL A 424 -6.00 -14.45 21.07
N LYS A 425 -6.32 -13.96 22.26
CA LYS A 425 -6.93 -12.64 22.49
C LYS A 425 -5.84 -11.57 22.39
N ILE A 426 -6.05 -10.54 21.58
CA ILE A 426 -5.11 -9.42 21.43
C ILE A 426 -5.68 -8.16 22.06
N PRO A 427 -5.30 -7.80 23.31
CA PRO A 427 -5.97 -6.74 24.05
C PRO A 427 -5.88 -5.34 23.45
N LEU A 428 -4.85 -5.07 22.63
CA LEU A 428 -4.60 -3.74 22.05
C LEU A 428 -5.76 -3.24 21.16
N TRP A 429 -6.40 -4.16 20.42
CA TRP A 429 -7.49 -3.84 19.51
C TRP A 429 -8.78 -4.44 20.05
N ASP A 430 -9.28 -3.91 21.17
CA ASP A 430 -10.55 -4.31 21.79
C ASP A 430 -10.73 -5.83 21.97
N ASN A 431 -9.61 -6.52 22.21
CA ASN A 431 -9.56 -7.96 22.36
C ASN A 431 -9.96 -8.79 21.12
N GLN A 432 -9.64 -8.31 19.92
CA GLN A 432 -9.73 -9.13 18.70
C GLN A 432 -9.06 -10.50 18.90
N GLU A 433 -9.71 -11.55 18.39
CA GLU A 433 -9.24 -12.93 18.52
C GLU A 433 -8.55 -13.36 17.22
N VAL A 434 -7.30 -13.80 17.33
CA VAL A 434 -6.55 -14.34 16.19
C VAL A 434 -6.28 -15.82 16.39
N LYS A 435 -6.15 -16.53 15.27
CA LYS A 435 -5.77 -17.93 15.24
C LYS A 435 -4.27 -18.04 14.97
N ALA A 436 -3.56 -18.85 15.75
CA ALA A 436 -2.14 -19.11 15.56
C ALA A 436 -1.87 -20.62 15.54
N PRO A 437 -0.95 -21.13 14.69
CA PRO A 437 -0.68 -22.56 14.61
C PRO A 437 -0.29 -23.18 15.96
N TYR A 438 -0.86 -24.34 16.27
CA TYR A 438 -0.47 -25.17 17.39
C TYR A 438 0.84 -25.89 17.05
N MET A 439 1.97 -25.31 17.45
CA MET A 439 3.30 -25.87 17.22
C MET A 439 4.06 -26.06 18.53
N PRO A 440 5.02 -27.01 18.60
CA PRO A 440 5.84 -27.25 19.79
C PRO A 440 6.77 -26.08 20.23
N LEU A 441 6.63 -24.88 19.64
CA LEU A 441 7.40 -23.67 19.94
C LEU A 441 8.90 -23.95 20.11
N VAL A 442 9.52 -23.44 21.18
CA VAL A 442 10.94 -23.64 21.54
C VAL A 442 11.17 -24.92 22.37
N HIS A 443 10.16 -25.76 22.57
CA HIS A 443 10.28 -26.97 23.36
C HIS A 443 10.80 -28.13 22.51
N SER A 444 11.56 -29.03 23.12
CA SER A 444 11.90 -30.28 22.47
C SER A 444 10.64 -31.14 22.31
N GLY A 445 10.54 -31.93 21.24
CA GLY A 445 9.42 -32.84 21.01
C GLY A 445 9.27 -33.97 22.06
N HIS A 446 10.12 -33.98 23.09
CA HIS A 446 10.01 -34.90 24.23
C HIS A 446 9.07 -34.40 25.33
N PHE A 447 8.69 -33.12 25.30
CA PHE A 447 7.80 -32.51 26.27
C PHE A 447 6.52 -32.02 25.60
N TYR A 448 5.37 -32.46 26.11
CA TYR A 448 4.07 -31.96 25.71
C TYR A 448 3.57 -30.98 26.78
N PHE A 449 3.94 -29.71 26.64
CA PHE A 449 3.45 -28.61 27.47
C PHE A 449 2.72 -27.61 26.57
N PRO A 450 1.40 -27.78 26.37
CA PRO A 450 0.62 -26.80 25.64
C PRO A 450 0.66 -25.45 26.35
N VAL A 451 0.51 -24.39 25.57
CA VAL A 451 0.33 -23.06 26.14
C VAL A 451 -1.07 -23.01 26.73
N TYR A 452 -1.16 -22.66 28.01
CA TYR A 452 -2.38 -22.74 28.79
C TYR A 452 -3.19 -21.44 28.75
N LYS A 453 -4.48 -21.53 29.07
CA LYS A 453 -5.43 -20.42 29.20
C LYS A 453 -4.85 -19.25 29.99
N ASP A 454 -5.03 -18.03 29.50
CA ASP A 454 -4.49 -16.78 30.08
C ASP A 454 -2.97 -16.63 30.11
N ALA A 455 -2.20 -17.60 29.62
CA ALA A 455 -0.75 -17.41 29.45
C ALA A 455 -0.49 -16.20 28.53
N ARG A 456 0.36 -15.28 28.99
CA ARG A 456 0.83 -14.18 28.14
C ARG A 456 1.81 -14.72 27.12
N VAL A 457 1.53 -14.41 25.86
CA VAL A 457 2.35 -14.82 24.72
C VAL A 457 2.76 -13.61 23.91
N LEU A 458 3.95 -13.68 23.32
CA LEU A 458 4.36 -12.78 22.27
C LEU A 458 3.88 -13.36 20.93
N VAL A 459 3.09 -12.58 20.21
CA VAL A 459 2.52 -12.94 18.92
C VAL A 459 3.21 -12.11 17.84
N ALA A 460 3.74 -12.79 16.84
CA ALA A 460 4.17 -12.20 15.58
C ALA A 460 2.96 -12.14 14.64
N LEU A 461 2.62 -10.94 14.18
CA LEU A 461 1.56 -10.68 13.20
C LEU A 461 2.20 -10.36 11.85
N ASP A 462 1.97 -11.25 10.88
CA ASP A 462 2.08 -10.97 9.45
C ASP A 462 0.76 -10.40 8.93
N PHE A 463 0.74 -9.95 7.68
CA PHE A 463 -0.45 -9.35 7.07
C PHE A 463 -1.73 -10.18 7.23
N GLN A 464 -1.64 -11.50 7.02
CA GLN A 464 -2.79 -12.43 7.08
C GLN A 464 -2.56 -13.64 8.00
N LYS A 465 -1.47 -13.66 8.78
CA LYS A 465 -1.08 -14.80 9.61
C LYS A 465 -0.59 -14.33 10.96
N ALA A 466 -0.79 -15.17 11.98
CA ALA A 466 -0.23 -14.97 13.30
C ALA A 466 0.59 -16.20 13.71
N ALA A 467 1.64 -15.98 14.49
CA ALA A 467 2.43 -17.03 15.10
C ALA A 467 2.76 -16.66 16.55
N ILE A 468 2.63 -17.62 17.46
CA ILE A 468 3.18 -17.47 18.82
C ILE A 468 4.68 -17.67 18.71
N VAL A 469 5.47 -16.68 19.11
CA VAL A 469 6.94 -16.74 19.04
C VAL A 469 7.59 -16.93 20.42
N SER A 470 6.86 -16.63 21.50
CA SER A 470 7.36 -16.83 22.85
C SER A 470 6.23 -16.86 23.89
N CYS A 471 6.43 -17.61 24.97
CA CYS A 471 5.66 -17.46 26.21
C CYS A 471 6.38 -16.44 27.10
N LEU A 472 5.65 -15.43 27.58
CA LEU A 472 6.22 -14.31 28.33
C LEU A 472 6.19 -14.53 29.85
N ASP A 473 5.31 -15.41 30.32
CA ASP A 473 5.18 -15.74 31.72
C ASP A 473 5.64 -17.17 32.00
N TRP A 474 6.26 -17.34 33.17
CA TRP A 474 6.34 -18.65 33.80
C TRP A 474 4.99 -18.98 34.41
N ARG A 475 4.62 -20.26 34.41
CA ARG A 475 3.47 -20.72 35.19
C ARG A 475 3.57 -20.25 36.64
N GLY A 476 2.47 -19.79 37.21
CA GLY A 476 2.38 -19.36 38.60
C GLY A 476 2.97 -20.44 39.52
N GLU A 477 3.81 -20.03 40.47
CA GLU A 477 4.56 -20.95 41.33
C GLU A 477 5.50 -21.93 40.61
N ALA A 478 5.94 -21.71 39.37
CA ALA A 478 7.00 -22.53 38.77
C ALA A 478 8.39 -22.10 39.26
N ARG A 479 8.60 -20.79 39.46
CA ARG A 479 9.90 -20.21 39.83
C ARG A 479 10.35 -20.63 41.23
N VAL A 480 11.46 -21.36 41.32
CA VAL A 480 12.07 -21.70 42.63
C VAL A 480 12.76 -20.48 43.26
N PRO A 481 12.84 -20.42 44.60
CA PRO A 481 13.60 -19.38 45.30
C PRO A 481 15.06 -19.29 44.83
N GLN A 482 15.59 -18.07 44.77
CA GLN A 482 16.95 -17.83 44.27
C GLN A 482 18.03 -18.32 45.25
N ASP A 483 17.73 -18.35 46.54
CA ASP A 483 18.62 -18.87 47.58
C ASP A 483 18.82 -20.38 47.49
N THR A 484 17.75 -21.14 47.20
CA THR A 484 17.85 -22.60 47.05
C THR A 484 18.56 -23.00 45.76
N GLN A 485 18.41 -22.22 44.67
CA GLN A 485 18.83 -22.57 43.30
C GLN A 485 18.24 -23.93 42.85
N GLY A 486 17.87 -24.07 41.57
CA GLY A 486 17.35 -25.35 41.09
C GLY A 486 16.32 -25.25 39.98
N ASN A 487 15.63 -26.37 39.75
CA ASN A 487 14.66 -26.52 38.68
C ASN A 487 13.37 -27.10 39.24
N ARG A 488 12.23 -26.70 38.67
CA ARG A 488 10.93 -27.23 39.02
C ARG A 488 10.06 -27.38 37.77
N ILE A 489 9.37 -28.49 37.70
CA ILE A 489 8.25 -28.74 36.78
C ILE A 489 6.97 -28.64 37.60
N PHE A 490 6.02 -27.86 37.12
CA PHE A 490 4.75 -27.61 37.80
C PHE A 490 3.59 -27.95 36.87
N MET A 491 2.74 -28.88 37.31
CA MET A 491 1.63 -29.46 36.56
C MET A 491 0.36 -29.37 37.41
N GLY A 492 -0.82 -29.34 36.80
CA GLY A 492 -2.09 -29.20 37.52
C GLY A 492 -3.13 -28.39 36.75
N LEU A 493 -4.30 -28.20 37.35
CA LEU A 493 -5.35 -27.31 36.85
C LEU A 493 -5.40 -26.00 37.65
N LYS A 494 -5.21 -26.08 38.98
CA LYS A 494 -5.27 -24.96 39.91
C LYS A 494 -4.18 -25.06 40.97
N PRO A 495 -3.91 -24.00 41.76
CA PRO A 495 -2.94 -24.06 42.87
C PRO A 495 -3.25 -25.16 43.92
N ASP A 496 -4.52 -25.54 44.04
CA ASP A 496 -5.04 -26.59 44.92
C ASP A 496 -5.31 -27.93 44.20
N SER A 497 -5.10 -28.03 42.89
CA SER A 497 -5.12 -29.30 42.15
C SER A 497 -3.89 -29.39 41.25
N ARG A 498 -2.80 -29.93 41.82
CA ARG A 498 -1.45 -29.85 41.21
C ARG A 498 -0.50 -30.95 41.61
N THR A 499 0.53 -31.11 40.78
CA THR A 499 1.75 -31.86 41.08
C THR A 499 2.98 -31.01 40.74
N ALA A 500 3.89 -30.87 41.69
CA ALA A 500 5.17 -30.20 41.51
C ALA A 500 6.33 -31.20 41.70
N ILE A 501 7.28 -31.19 40.75
CA ILE A 501 8.53 -31.95 40.85
C ILE A 501 9.66 -30.94 40.87
N SER A 502 10.48 -30.95 41.91
CA SER A 502 11.56 -29.99 42.09
C SER A 502 12.87 -30.68 42.44
N HIS A 503 13.96 -30.11 41.94
CA HIS A 503 15.31 -30.43 42.33
C HIS A 503 16.01 -29.13 42.72
N THR A 504 16.30 -28.96 44.00
CA THR A 504 16.86 -27.74 44.57
C THR A 504 18.09 -28.03 45.43
N TYR A 505 18.79 -26.99 45.89
CA TYR A 505 19.95 -27.15 46.78
C TYR A 505 19.71 -26.51 48.15
N GLU A 506 19.64 -27.34 49.18
CA GLU A 506 19.59 -26.89 50.57
C GLU A 506 20.96 -27.08 51.21
N ASN A 507 21.57 -26.00 51.73
CA ASN A 507 22.94 -26.03 52.26
C ASN A 507 23.98 -26.63 51.28
N LYS A 508 23.78 -26.39 49.97
CA LYS A 508 24.59 -26.95 48.86
C LYS A 508 24.47 -28.46 48.67
N LEU A 509 23.47 -29.11 49.26
CA LEU A 509 23.15 -30.52 49.05
C LEU A 509 21.90 -30.64 48.17
N PRO A 510 21.87 -31.56 47.20
CA PRO A 510 20.72 -31.73 46.32
C PRO A 510 19.54 -32.31 47.10
N VAL A 511 18.37 -31.71 46.91
CA VAL A 511 17.08 -32.16 47.44
C VAL A 511 16.11 -32.33 46.29
N PHE A 512 15.57 -33.54 46.12
CA PHE A 512 14.50 -33.81 45.18
C PHE A 512 13.18 -33.94 45.92
N THR A 513 12.17 -33.18 45.50
CA THR A 513 10.84 -33.18 46.09
C THR A 513 9.79 -33.37 45.01
N MET A 514 8.90 -34.34 45.22
CA MET A 514 7.65 -34.48 44.48
C MET A 514 6.50 -34.21 45.45
N GLU A 515 5.64 -33.24 45.11
CA GLU A 515 4.49 -32.84 45.91
C GLU A 515 3.23 -32.90 45.04
N ARG A 516 2.19 -33.59 45.50
CA ARG A 516 0.85 -33.55 44.93
C ARG A 516 -0.10 -32.88 45.93
N VAL A 517 -0.94 -31.98 45.44
CA VAL A 517 -1.99 -31.30 46.19
C VAL A 517 -3.32 -31.51 45.47
N GLU A 518 -4.35 -31.89 46.22
CA GLU A 518 -5.74 -31.93 45.76
C GLU A 518 -6.66 -31.43 46.88
N ASP A 519 -7.14 -30.20 46.77
CA ASP A 519 -7.86 -29.45 47.80
C ASP A 519 -7.10 -29.47 49.15
N LYS A 520 -7.56 -30.29 50.09
CA LYS A 520 -6.99 -30.42 51.44
C LYS A 520 -5.92 -31.48 51.55
N ASP A 521 -5.83 -32.39 50.58
CA ASP A 521 -4.91 -33.51 50.61
C ASP A 521 -3.55 -33.10 50.03
N THR A 522 -2.48 -33.53 50.71
CA THR A 522 -1.11 -33.33 50.26
C THR A 522 -0.32 -34.62 50.39
N GLU A 523 0.34 -35.03 49.31
CA GLU A 523 1.25 -36.17 49.26
C GLU A 523 2.65 -35.67 48.88
N THR A 524 3.66 -36.03 49.65
CA THR A 524 5.03 -35.56 49.41
C THR A 524 6.04 -36.69 49.49
N ILE A 525 6.94 -36.74 48.52
CA ILE A 525 8.13 -37.60 48.51
C ILE A 525 9.36 -36.69 48.46
N VAL A 526 10.25 -36.81 49.44
CA VAL A 526 11.50 -36.05 49.51
C VAL A 526 12.69 -36.99 49.58
N PHE A 527 13.65 -36.83 48.67
CA PHE A 527 14.97 -37.44 48.71
C PHE A 527 15.99 -36.36 49.05
N SER A 528 16.68 -36.54 50.17
CA SER A 528 17.75 -35.67 50.64
C SER A 528 18.93 -36.50 51.13
N ASP A 529 20.06 -35.87 51.48
CA ASP A 529 21.25 -36.58 51.90
C ASP A 529 20.96 -37.52 53.09
N GLY A 530 21.18 -38.82 52.87
CA GLY A 530 20.93 -39.89 53.84
C GLY A 530 19.46 -40.13 54.21
N ASN A 531 18.48 -39.46 53.59
CA ASN A 531 17.08 -39.50 54.03
C ASN A 531 16.07 -39.63 52.87
N LEU A 532 15.06 -40.48 53.07
CA LEU A 532 13.87 -40.59 52.24
C LEU A 532 12.63 -40.35 53.12
N LEU A 533 11.83 -39.35 52.77
CA LEU A 533 10.54 -39.08 53.38
C LEU A 533 9.41 -39.37 52.38
N ILE A 534 8.40 -40.09 52.82
CA ILE A 534 7.13 -40.26 52.12
C ILE A 534 6.03 -39.92 53.13
N GLN A 535 5.20 -38.94 52.81
CA GLN A 535 4.21 -38.39 53.73
C GLN A 535 2.90 -38.08 53.03
N THR A 536 1.78 -38.34 53.72
CA THR A 536 0.43 -37.94 53.33
C THR A 536 -0.19 -37.15 54.47
N CYS A 537 -0.79 -36.01 54.17
CA CYS A 537 -1.39 -35.08 55.13
C CYS A 537 -2.73 -34.54 54.59
N GLU A 538 -3.68 -34.28 55.51
CA GLU A 538 -4.93 -33.56 55.23
C GLU A 538 -4.94 -32.28 56.07
N LYS A 539 -5.16 -31.12 55.45
CA LYS A 539 -5.26 -29.83 56.18
C LYS A 539 -6.59 -29.76 56.93
N LYS A 540 -6.55 -29.53 58.25
CA LYS A 540 -7.74 -29.27 59.08
C LYS A 540 -8.22 -27.83 58.92
N GLU A 541 -9.54 -27.63 58.98
CA GLU A 541 -10.24 -26.33 58.86
C GLU A 541 -9.68 -25.22 59.75
#